data_AF-A0A699WAW0-F1
#
_entry.id   AF-A0A699WAW0-F1
#
_cell.length_a   1.000
_cell.length_b   1.000
_cell.length_c   1.000
_cell.angle_alpha   90.00
_cell.angle_beta   90.00
_cell.angle_gamma   90.00
#
_symmetry.space_group_name_H-M   'P 1'
#
loop_
_entity.id
_entity.type
_entity.pdbx_description
1 polymer ?
#
loop_
_entity_poly.entity_id
_entity_poly.type
_entity_poly.pdbx_seq_one_letter_code
_entity_poly.pdbx_strand_id
1 'polypeptide(L)' 'TGDKKEDKKADEKKRDMSKVKCYNCKREGHFAKDCKKAKVKDYEYYKTKMLLAKKDKDE' A
#
# COMPACT_ATOMS: atom_id res chain seq x y z
N THR A 1 -0.30 27.51 -15.48
CA THR A 1 0.13 26.31 -16.20
C THR A 1 1.03 25.58 -15.23
N GLY A 2 0.49 24.65 -14.46
CA GLY A 2 0.41 23.25 -14.89
C GLY A 2 1.73 22.58 -14.50
N ASP A 3 1.74 21.30 -14.18
CA ASP A 3 2.98 20.51 -14.28
C ASP A 3 3.98 20.63 -13.11
N LYS A 4 3.50 20.46 -11.88
CA LYS A 4 4.34 20.04 -10.72
C LYS A 4 4.04 18.62 -10.28
N LYS A 5 4.02 17.68 -11.22
CA LYS A 5 3.60 16.29 -10.96
C LYS A 5 4.40 15.24 -11.74
N GLU A 6 5.71 15.40 -11.97
CA GLU A 6 6.47 14.36 -12.69
C GLU A 6 7.80 13.89 -12.06
N ASP A 7 8.31 14.50 -10.99
CA ASP A 7 9.68 14.18 -10.54
C ASP A 7 9.81 13.08 -9.47
N LYS A 8 8.82 12.20 -9.28
CA LYS A 8 8.93 11.07 -8.33
C LYS A 8 9.01 9.69 -8.96
N LYS A 9 9.15 9.59 -10.29
CA LYS A 9 9.09 8.31 -11.01
C LYS A 9 10.42 7.75 -11.51
N ALA A 10 11.57 8.34 -11.15
CA ALA A 10 12.86 7.98 -11.76
C ALA A 10 14.03 7.68 -10.80
N ASP A 11 13.87 7.79 -9.48
CA ASP A 11 14.82 7.18 -8.52
C ASP A 11 14.25 5.84 -8.01
N GLU A 12 13.94 4.95 -8.94
CA GLU A 12 14.01 3.53 -8.64
C GLU A 12 15.50 3.18 -8.50
N LYS A 13 16.13 3.61 -7.40
CA LYS A 13 17.24 2.85 -6.82
C LYS A 13 16.69 1.43 -6.74
N LYS A 14 17.07 0.57 -7.69
CA LYS A 14 16.53 -0.78 -7.90
C LYS A 14 16.58 -1.49 -6.56
N ARG A 15 15.51 -1.38 -5.77
CA ARG A 15 15.43 -2.05 -4.49
C ARG A 15 15.41 -3.50 -4.88
N ASP A 16 16.41 -4.21 -4.39
CA ASP A 16 16.55 -5.63 -4.61
C ASP A 16 15.21 -6.31 -4.28
N MET A 17 14.46 -6.73 -5.31
CA MET A 17 13.09 -7.21 -5.12
C MET A 17 13.08 -8.49 -4.29
N SER A 18 14.18 -9.26 -4.33
CA SER A 18 14.44 -10.41 -3.45
C SER A 18 14.41 -10.06 -1.96
N LYS A 19 14.75 -8.82 -1.56
CA LYS A 19 14.64 -8.36 -0.17
C LYS A 19 13.30 -7.71 0.18
N VAL A 20 12.42 -7.51 -0.81
CA VAL A 20 11.10 -6.90 -0.57
C VAL A 20 10.15 -7.95 -0.01
N LYS A 21 9.83 -7.85 1.28
CA LYS A 21 8.83 -8.70 1.94
C LYS A 21 7.43 -8.13 1.81
N CYS A 22 6.53 -8.92 1.23
CA CYS A 22 5.12 -8.59 1.12
C CYS A 22 4.44 -8.70 2.50
N TYR A 23 3.86 -7.59 2.98
CA TYR A 23 3.10 -7.57 4.24
C TYR A 23 1.84 -8.44 4.21
N ASN A 24 1.24 -8.67 3.02
CA ASN A 24 0.01 -9.43 2.90
C ASN A 24 0.23 -10.94 3.04
N CYS A 25 1.23 -11.49 2.34
CA CYS A 25 1.46 -12.94 2.30
C CYS A 25 2.75 -13.39 3.00
N LYS A 26 3.51 -12.44 3.55
CA LYS A 26 4.81 -12.63 4.23
C LYS A 26 5.90 -13.28 3.36
N ARG A 27 5.73 -13.31 2.03
CA ARG A 27 6.73 -13.78 1.06
C ARG A 27 7.51 -12.63 0.44
N GLU A 28 8.73 -12.93 0.00
CA GLU A 28 9.61 -11.96 -0.64
C GLU A 28 9.36 -11.85 -2.15
N GLY A 29 10.06 -10.93 -2.83
CA GLY A 29 10.01 -10.81 -4.29
C GLY A 29 8.98 -9.83 -4.85
N HIS A 30 8.07 -9.31 -4.04
CA HIS A 30 7.00 -8.41 -4.51
C HIS A 30 6.45 -7.50 -3.40
N PHE A 31 5.90 -6.36 -3.80
CA PHE A 31 5.18 -5.47 -2.89
C PHE A 31 3.78 -6.00 -2.58
N ALA A 32 3.22 -5.61 -1.42
CA ALA A 32 1.85 -5.97 -1.04
C ALA A 32 0.78 -5.49 -2.05
N LYS A 33 1.06 -4.43 -2.83
CA LYS A 33 0.19 -3.95 -3.92
C LYS A 33 0.08 -4.94 -5.10
N ASP A 34 1.12 -5.74 -5.31
CA ASP A 34 1.25 -6.71 -6.42
C ASP A 34 0.94 -8.14 -5.96
N CYS A 35 0.54 -8.31 -4.70
CA CYS A 35 0.29 -9.63 -4.14
C CYS A 35 -0.94 -10.26 -4.79
N LYS A 36 -0.74 -11.39 -5.50
CA LYS A 36 -1.81 -12.18 -6.12
C LYS A 36 -2.74 -12.86 -5.10
N LYS A 37 -2.29 -13.04 -3.84
CA LYS A 37 -3.17 -13.53 -2.78
C LYS A 37 -4.21 -12.46 -2.46
N ALA A 38 -5.43 -12.88 -2.18
CA ALA A 38 -6.46 -12.01 -1.64
C ALA A 38 -5.84 -11.17 -0.52
N LYS A 39 -6.08 -9.85 -0.56
CA LYS A 39 -5.72 -8.98 0.56
C LYS A 39 -6.42 -9.55 1.78
N VAL A 40 -5.67 -9.90 2.83
CA VAL A 40 -6.25 -10.31 4.10
C VAL A 40 -6.93 -9.05 4.66
N LYS A 41 -8.16 -8.80 4.20
CA LYS A 41 -9.08 -7.88 4.83
C LYS A 41 -9.62 -8.65 6.03
N ASP A 42 -8.77 -8.79 7.02
CA ASP A 42 -9.21 -9.32 8.30
C ASP A 42 -10.36 -8.45 8.81
N TYR A 43 -11.23 -9.04 9.62
CA TYR A 43 -12.33 -8.33 10.27
C TYR A 43 -11.84 -7.05 10.97
N GLU A 44 -10.65 -7.10 11.58
CA GLU A 44 -10.02 -5.94 12.22
C GLU A 44 -9.69 -4.82 11.22
N TYR A 45 -9.22 -5.15 10.01
CA TYR A 45 -8.97 -4.13 8.96
C TYR A 45 -10.26 -3.40 8.56
N TYR A 46 -11.38 -4.13 8.44
CA TYR A 46 -12.67 -3.52 8.10
C TYR A 46 -13.20 -2.68 9.27
N LYS A 47 -13.08 -3.16 10.50
CA LYS A 47 -13.47 -2.45 11.73
C LYS A 47 -12.71 -1.13 11.87
N THR A 48 -11.39 -1.11 11.66
CA THR A 48 -10.59 0.12 11.71
C THR A 48 -10.95 1.09 10.57
N LYS A 49 -11.13 0.60 9.33
CA LYS A 49 -11.54 1.45 8.19
C LYS A 49 -12.91 2.11 8.42
N MET A 50 -13.88 1.37 8.97
CA MET A 50 -15.21 1.91 9.31
C MET A 50 -15.14 2.96 10.42
N LEU A 51 -14.26 2.78 11.41
CA LEU A 51 -14.04 3.76 12.48
C LEU A 51 -13.40 5.06 11.95
N LEU A 52 -12.38 4.95 11.09
CA LEU A 52 -11.70 6.10 10.50
C LEU A 52 -12.63 6.92 9.59
N ALA A 53 -13.50 6.25 8.82
CA ALA A 53 -14.45 6.93 7.94
C ALA A 53 -15.52 7.75 8.69
N LYS A 54 -15.80 7.42 9.96
CA LYS A 54 -16.72 8.22 10.80
C LYS A 54 -16.08 9.52 11.33
N LYS A 55 -14.75 9.62 11.32
CA LYS A 55 -14.01 10.75 11.89
C LYS A 55 -13.85 11.93 10.91
N ASP A 56 -14.12 11.71 9.63
CA ASP A 56 -14.04 12.70 8.55
C ASP A 56 -15.38 13.46 8.34
N LYS A 57 -16.36 13.27 9.22
CA LYS A 57 -17.71 13.84 9.10
C LYS A 57 -18.10 14.77 10.25
N ASP A 58 -17.13 15.10 11.10
CA ASP A 58 -17.26 16.01 12.25
C ASP A 58 -16.33 17.23 12.10
N GLU A 59 -15.91 17.54 10.86
CA GLU A 59 -15.34 18.84 10.47
C GLU A 59 -16.27 19.54 9.47
#